data_AF-L0JMN4-F1
#
_entry.id   AF-L0JMN4-F1
#
_cell.length_a   1.000
_cell.length_b   1.000
_cell.length_c   1.000
_cell.angle_alpha   90.00
_cell.angle_beta   90.00
_cell.angle_gamma   90.00
#
_symmetry.space_group_name_H-M   'P 1'
#
loop_
_entity.id
_entity.type
_entity.pdbx_description
1 polymer ?
#
loop_
_entity_poly.entity_id
_entity_poly.type
_entity_poly.pdbx_seq_one_letter_code
_entity_poly.pdbx_strand_id
1 'polypeptide(L)' 'MVKLSTLVVLAGVVMLVVPIPPIASTLGGVAVIVIGLVLRLLTDK' A
#
# COMPACT_ATOMS: atom_id res chain seq x y z
N MET A 1 23.24 -10.14 -2.53
CA MET A 1 22.40 -9.65 -1.42
C MET A 1 21.33 -8.74 -2.00
N VAL A 2 20.10 -9.22 -2.10
CA VAL A 2 18.98 -8.37 -2.55
C VAL A 2 18.65 -7.38 -1.46
N LYS A 3 18.72 -6.09 -1.77
CA LYS A 3 18.39 -5.02 -0.84
C LYS A 3 16.86 -4.93 -0.71
N LEU A 4 16.38 -4.63 0.48
CA LEU A 4 14.94 -4.50 0.76
C LEU A 4 14.31 -3.43 -0.14
N SER A 5 15.06 -2.38 -0.49
CA SER A 5 14.68 -1.37 -1.48
C SER A 5 14.45 -1.95 -2.88
N THR A 6 15.23 -2.95 -3.30
CA THR A 6 15.06 -3.63 -4.58
C THR A 6 13.72 -4.39 -4.62
N LEU A 7 13.33 -5.04 -3.52
CA LEU A 7 12.05 -5.74 -3.41
C LEU A 7 10.85 -4.78 -3.47
N VAL A 8 10.95 -3.64 -2.79
CA VAL A 8 9.89 -2.61 -2.78
C VAL A 8 9.69 -2.01 -4.18
N VAL A 9 10.78 -1.71 -4.88
CA VAL A 9 10.72 -1.21 -6.27
C VAL A 9 10.11 -2.27 -7.19
N LEU A 10 10.51 -3.53 -7.05
CA LEU A 10 9.96 -4.64 -7.84
C LEU A 10 8.45 -4.80 -7.62
N ALA A 11 7.99 -4.72 -6.37
CA ALA A 11 6.58 -4.80 -6.01
C ALA A 11 5.77 -3.66 -6.63
N GLY A 12 6.31 -2.43 -6.62
CA GLY A 12 5.71 -1.27 -7.29
C GLY A 12 5.58 -1.47 -8.81
N VAL A 13 6.64 -1.98 -9.46
CA VAL A 13 6.61 -2.29 -10.91
C VAL A 13 5.57 -3.36 -11.23
N VAL A 14 5.47 -4.41 -10.41
CA VAL A 14 4.45 -5.45 -10.59
C VAL A 14 3.04 -4.88 -10.44
N MET A 15 2.80 -3.99 -9.48
CA MET A 15 1.50 -3.33 -9.31
C MET A 15 1.09 -2.43 -10.49
N LEU A 16 2.03 -1.91 -11.29
CA LEU A 16 1.71 -1.14 -12.49
C LEU A 16 1.19 -2.02 -13.63
N VAL A 17 1.57 -3.30 -13.64
CA VAL A 17 1.22 -4.26 -14.71
C VAL A 17 0.01 -5.11 -14.32
N VAL A 18 -0.23 -5.32 -13.02
CA VAL A 18 -1.41 -6.03 -12.53
C VAL A 18 -2.59 -5.06 -12.48
N PRO A 19 -3.63 -5.23 -13.32
CA PRO A 19 -4.87 -4.50 -13.15
C PRO A 19 -5.44 -4.86 -11.78
N ILE A 20 -5.46 -3.89 -10.86
CA ILE A 20 -6.05 -4.08 -9.54
C ILE A 20 -7.54 -4.34 -9.76
N PRO A 21 -8.10 -5.50 -9.34
CA PRO A 21 -9.52 -5.75 -9.43
C PRO A 21 -10.26 -4.58 -8.77
N PRO A 22 -11.37 -4.05 -9.33
CA PRO A 22 -12.08 -2.92 -8.76
C PRO A 22 -12.39 -3.08 -7.26
N ILE A 23 -12.62 -4.32 -6.83
CA ILE A 23 -12.87 -4.74 -5.45
C ILE A 23 -11.63 -4.57 -4.55
N ALA A 24 -10.43 -4.83 -5.08
CA ALA A 24 -9.17 -4.63 -4.37
C ALA A 24 -8.80 -3.13 -4.30
N SER A 25 -9.17 -2.33 -5.29
CA SER A 25 -9.00 -0.85 -5.24
C SER A 25 -9.95 -0.21 -4.24
N THR A 26 -11.21 -0.66 -4.16
CA THR A 26 -12.19 -0.10 -3.20
C THR A 26 -11.91 -0.55 -1.78
N LEU A 27 -11.67 -1.84 -1.54
CA LEU A 27 -11.29 -2.35 -0.22
C LEU A 27 -9.90 -1.84 0.21
N GLY A 28 -8.95 -1.77 -0.73
CA GLY A 28 -7.62 -1.22 -0.49
C GLY A 28 -7.64 0.27 -0.16
N GLY A 29 -8.44 1.07 -0.88
CA GLY A 29 -8.62 2.49 -0.60
C GLY A 29 -9.19 2.74 0.80
N VAL A 30 -10.24 2.00 1.18
CA VAL A 30 -10.81 2.11 2.54
C VAL A 30 -9.79 1.66 3.60
N ALA A 31 -9.09 0.56 3.38
CA ALA A 31 -8.06 0.08 4.31
C ALA A 31 -6.93 1.10 4.49
N VAL A 32 -6.46 1.73 3.40
CA VAL A 32 -5.42 2.77 3.45
C VAL A 32 -5.89 4.01 4.22
N ILE A 33 -7.14 4.44 4.02
CA ILE A 33 -7.73 5.57 4.74
C ILE A 33 -7.83 5.27 6.24
N VAL A 34 -8.32 4.07 6.60
CA VAL A 34 -8.45 3.64 8.00
C VAL A 34 -7.08 3.53 8.67
N ILE A 35 -6.10 2.93 8.00
CA ILE A 35 -4.72 2.83 8.50
C ILE A 35 -4.12 4.23 8.69
N GLY A 36 -4.29 5.14 7.72
CA GLY A 36 -3.83 6.52 7.83
C GLY A 36 -4.46 7.26 9.02
N LEU A 37 -5.77 7.08 9.25
CA LEU A 37 -6.49 7.62 10.40
C LEU A 37 -5.95 7.07 11.73
N VAL A 38 -5.74 5.76 11.82
CA VAL A 38 -5.19 5.12 13.03
C VAL A 38 -3.78 5.61 13.32
N LEU A 39 -2.91 5.67 12.31
CA LEU A 39 -1.56 6.18 12.47
C LEU A 39 -1.55 7.65 12.90
N ARG A 40 -2.46 8.46 12.36
CA ARG A 40 -2.63 9.86 12.78
C ARG A 40 -3.01 9.96 14.25
N LEU A 41 -4.01 9.20 14.70
CA LEU A 41 -4.46 9.21 16.10
C LEU A 41 -3.40 8.68 17.09
N LEU A 42 -2.55 7.75 16.65
CA LEU A 42 -1.47 7.19 17.47
C LEU A 42 -0.20 8.05 17.48
N THR A 43 0.06 8.81 16.42
CA THR A 43 1.31 9.56 16.23
C THR A 43 1.16 11.05 16.51
N ASP A 44 0.03 11.67 16.16
CA ASP A 44 -0.30 13.06 16.52
C ASP A 44 -0.81 13.16 17.97
N LYS A 45 -0.09 12.53 18.90
CA LYS A 45 -0.31 12.65 20.35
C LYS A 45 0.60 13.72 20.94
#